data_AF-A0A1R3GS47-F1
#
_entry.id   AF-A0A1R3GS47-F1
#
_cell.length_a   1.000
_cell.length_b   1.000
_cell.length_c   1.000
_cell.angle_alpha   90.00
_cell.angle_beta   90.00
_cell.angle_gamma   90.00
#
_symmetry.space_group_name_H-M   'P 1'
#
loop_
_entity.id
_entity.type
_entity.pdbx_description
1 polymer ?
#
loop_
_entity_poly.entity_id
_entity_poly.type
_entity_poly.pdbx_seq_one_letter_code
_entity_poly.pdbx_strand_id
1 'polypeptide(L)'
;MSGAIKVLNVAEKPSVSGILSSNQGLRVRERRSRYNKIFEFNYSIRGQHCQMLFTSVTGHLMELEFEDRFRKWHSCDPVDLYHAPVRKHVPE
;
A
#
# COMPACT_ATOMS: atom_id res chain seq x y z
N MET A 1 22.29 9.89 -20.30
CA MET A 1 21.47 8.67 -20.41
C MET A 1 20.22 8.88 -19.57
N SER A 2 19.08 9.19 -20.19
CA SER A 2 17.81 9.31 -19.46
C SER A 2 17.43 7.93 -18.94
N GLY A 3 17.36 7.75 -17.63
CA GLY A 3 16.87 6.50 -17.05
C GLY A 3 15.44 6.22 -17.54
N ALA A 4 15.12 4.95 -17.77
CA ALA A 4 13.76 4.56 -18.12
C ALA A 4 12.77 5.01 -17.04
N ILE A 5 11.65 5.60 -17.45
CA ILE A 5 10.62 6.12 -16.54
C ILE A 5 10.00 4.94 -15.79
N LYS A 6 9.91 5.06 -14.47
CA LYS A 6 9.33 4.03 -13.59
C LYS A 6 7.99 4.50 -13.05
N VAL A 7 6.99 3.64 -13.14
CA VAL A 7 5.62 3.92 -12.69
C VAL A 7 5.25 2.94 -11.59
N LEU A 8 5.01 3.45 -10.37
CA LEU A 8 4.53 2.65 -9.25
C LEU A 8 3.00 2.57 -9.29
N ASN A 9 2.49 1.35 -9.32
CA ASN A 9 1.06 1.05 -9.27
C ASN A 9 0.78 0.26 -7.99
N VAL A 10 -0.22 0.67 -7.22
CA VAL A 10 -0.55 0.04 -5.92
C VAL A 10 -2.03 -0.28 -5.89
N ALA A 11 -2.37 -1.57 -5.89
CA ALA A 11 -3.73 -2.04 -5.71
C ALA A 11 -4.10 -2.23 -4.23
N GLU A 12 -5.39 -2.35 -3.93
CA GLU A 12 -5.89 -2.55 -2.57
C GLU A 12 -5.60 -3.96 -2.02
N LYS A 13 -5.56 -4.98 -2.87
CA LYS A 13 -5.45 -6.39 -2.47
C LYS A 13 -4.49 -7.19 -3.37
N PRO A 14 -3.85 -8.25 -2.86
CA PRO A 14 -2.92 -9.09 -3.64
C PRO A 14 -3.57 -9.90 -4.78
N SER A 15 -4.90 -10.06 -4.76
CA SER A 15 -5.66 -10.85 -5.74
C SER A 15 -5.57 -10.32 -7.17
N VAL A 16 -5.13 -9.06 -7.36
CA VAL A 16 -4.93 -8.44 -8.68
C VAL A 16 -3.80 -9.09 -9.50
N SER A 17 -2.96 -9.93 -8.88
CA SER A 17 -1.87 -10.64 -9.56
C SER A 17 -2.35 -11.48 -10.75
N GLY A 18 -3.57 -12.02 -10.70
CA GLY A 18 -4.17 -12.77 -11.80
C GLY A 18 -4.36 -11.94 -13.07
N ILE A 19 -4.70 -10.66 -12.95
CA ILE A 19 -4.89 -9.75 -14.10
C ILE A 19 -3.57 -9.50 -14.82
N LEU A 20 -2.47 -9.43 -14.06
CA LEU A 20 -1.14 -9.10 -14.58
C LEU A 20 -0.45 -10.26 -15.28
N SER A 21 -0.92 -11.51 -15.06
CA SER A 21 -0.34 -12.74 -15.62
C SER A 21 -0.26 -12.76 -17.15
N SER A 22 -1.09 -11.98 -17.83
CA SER A 22 -1.15 -11.85 -19.29
C SER A 22 -0.03 -11.00 -19.90
N ASN A 23 0.75 -10.27 -19.09
CA ASN A 23 1.80 -9.40 -19.60
C ASN A 23 3.06 -10.19 -19.97
N GLN A 24 3.51 -10.05 -21.22
CA GLN A 24 4.77 -10.64 -21.68
C GLN A 24 5.96 -9.95 -21.00
N GLY A 25 6.95 -10.74 -20.56
CA GLY A 25 8.12 -10.23 -19.86
C GLY A 25 7.87 -9.84 -18.39
N LEU A 26 6.78 -10.36 -17.79
CA LEU A 26 6.48 -10.17 -16.37
C LEU A 26 7.58 -10.78 -15.49
N ARG A 27 8.24 -9.93 -14.71
CA ARG A 27 9.18 -10.34 -13.66
C ARG A 27 8.52 -10.16 -12.30
N VAL A 28 8.49 -11.22 -11.51
CA VAL A 28 8.00 -11.16 -10.13
C VAL A 28 9.18 -11.05 -9.18
N ARG A 29 9.12 -10.13 -8.22
CA ARG A 29 10.11 -9.97 -7.16
C ARG A 29 9.43 -9.99 -5.80
N GLU A 30 9.95 -10.82 -4.92
CA GLU A 30 9.59 -10.83 -3.50
C GLU A 30 10.45 -9.83 -2.71
N ARG A 31 9.85 -9.19 -1.70
CA ARG A 31 10.49 -8.17 -0.87
C ARG A 31 10.10 -8.44 0.59
N ARG A 32 9.89 -7.39 1.40
CA ARG A 32 9.58 -7.51 2.84
C ARG A 32 8.25 -8.22 3.12
N SER A 33 7.22 -7.96 2.31
CA SER A 33 5.91 -8.63 2.47
C SER A 33 5.85 -9.91 1.64
N ARG A 34 5.43 -11.01 2.27
CA ARG A 34 5.17 -12.30 1.62
C ARG A 34 3.96 -12.25 0.70
N TYR A 35 2.96 -11.43 1.05
CA TYR A 35 1.68 -11.37 0.32
C TYR A 35 1.68 -10.32 -0.77
N ASN A 36 2.40 -9.21 -0.58
CA ASN A 36 2.42 -8.08 -1.50
C ASN A 36 3.68 -8.14 -2.39
N LYS A 37 3.64 -9.03 -3.39
CA LYS A 37 4.73 -9.16 -4.37
C LYS A 37 4.83 -7.90 -5.24
N ILE A 38 5.98 -7.72 -5.88
CA ILE A 38 6.19 -6.68 -6.90
C ILE A 38 6.25 -7.35 -8.26
N PHE A 39 5.40 -6.89 -9.18
CA PHE A 39 5.30 -7.33 -10.55
C PHE A 39 5.90 -6.23 -11.44
N GLU A 40 6.93 -6.57 -12.20
CA GLU A 40 7.64 -5.65 -13.09
C GLU A 40 7.42 -6.05 -14.54
N PHE A 41 7.03 -5.10 -15.38
CA PHE A 41 6.87 -5.32 -16.82
C PHE A 41 7.01 -4.00 -17.59
N ASN A 42 7.34 -4.08 -18.87
CA ASN A 42 7.43 -2.91 -19.74
C ASN A 42 6.04 -2.56 -20.28
N TYR A 43 5.74 -1.26 -20.35
CA TYR A 43 4.47 -0.78 -20.90
C TYR A 43 4.66 0.58 -21.60
N SER A 44 3.74 0.95 -22.48
CA SER A 44 3.71 2.27 -23.11
C SER A 44 2.46 3.03 -22.67
N ILE A 45 2.64 4.15 -21.98
CA ILE A 45 1.53 5.04 -21.60
C ILE A 45 1.54 6.20 -22.60
N ARG A 46 0.51 6.28 -23.44
CA ARG A 46 0.35 7.35 -24.45
C ARG A 46 1.60 7.52 -25.35
N GLY A 47 2.21 6.40 -25.76
CA GLY A 47 3.40 6.38 -26.62
C GLY A 47 4.73 6.51 -25.87
N GLN A 48 4.72 6.77 -24.57
CA GLN A 48 5.93 6.85 -23.76
C GLN A 48 6.25 5.50 -23.11
N HIS A 49 7.39 4.93 -23.46
CA HIS A 49 7.87 3.69 -22.83
C HIS A 49 8.23 3.90 -21.36
N CYS A 50 7.75 2.99 -20.52
CA CYS A 50 8.00 2.99 -19.08
C CYS A 50 8.11 1.57 -18.54
N GLN A 51 8.71 1.46 -17.36
CA GLN A 51 8.74 0.26 -16.56
C GLN A 51 7.65 0.36 -15.48
N MET A 52 6.66 -0.53 -15.55
CA MET A 52 5.64 -0.65 -14.52
C MET A 52 6.20 -1.44 -13.35
N LEU A 53 6.05 -0.91 -12.14
CA LEU A 53 6.23 -1.62 -10.89
C LEU A 53 4.88 -1.70 -10.21
N PHE A 54 4.29 -2.89 -10.20
CA PHE A 54 2.95 -3.10 -9.69
C PHE A 54 3.00 -3.90 -8.39
N THR A 55 2.37 -3.40 -7.34
CA THR A 55 2.25 -4.08 -6.05
C THR A 55 0.87 -3.86 -5.46
N SER A 56 0.65 -4.27 -4.21
CA SER A 56 -0.60 -4.03 -3.53
C SER A 56 -0.38 -3.73 -2.04
N VAL A 57 -1.41 -3.21 -1.39
CA VAL A 57 -1.60 -3.33 0.06
C VAL A 57 -2.50 -4.53 0.36
N THR A 58 -2.90 -4.67 1.62
CA THR A 58 -3.85 -5.69 2.09
C THR A 58 -4.98 -4.98 2.84
N GLY A 59 -5.76 -4.16 2.12
CA GLY A 59 -6.79 -3.30 2.72
C GLY A 59 -6.22 -1.98 3.26
N HIS A 60 -6.74 -1.52 4.40
CA HIS A 60 -6.32 -0.25 5.00
C HIS A 60 -4.85 -0.30 5.44
N LEU A 61 -4.05 0.66 4.98
CA LEU A 61 -2.63 0.78 5.35
C LEU A 61 -2.42 1.45 6.72
N MET A 62 -3.39 2.26 7.15
CA MET A 62 -3.28 3.07 8.35
C MET A 62 -4.48 2.87 9.25
N GLU A 63 -4.22 2.98 10.54
CA GLU A 63 -5.23 2.94 11.59
C GLU A 63 -5.37 4.32 12.23
N LEU A 64 -6.55 4.60 12.78
CA LEU A 64 -6.85 5.78 13.58
C LEU A 64 -7.05 5.32 15.02
N GLU A 65 -6.22 5.84 15.92
CA GLU A 65 -6.30 5.52 17.35
C GLU A 65 -6.29 6.81 18.19
N PHE A 66 -6.88 6.75 19.38
CA PHE A 66 -6.66 7.78 20.39
C PHE A 66 -5.22 7.75 20.90
N GLU A 67 -4.76 8.85 21.49
CA GLU A 67 -3.50 8.86 22.23
C GLU A 67 -3.51 7.83 23.36
N ASP A 68 -2.33 7.31 23.74
CA ASP A 68 -2.20 6.22 24.73
C ASP A 68 -2.94 6.48 26.06
N ARG A 69 -3.05 7.75 26.47
CA ARG A 69 -3.76 8.16 27.69
C ARG A 69 -5.28 7.98 27.64
N PHE A 70 -5.87 7.89 26.45
CA PHE A 70 -7.30 7.70 26.23
C PHE A 70 -7.62 6.30 25.69
N ARG A 71 -6.60 5.54 25.25
CA ARG A 71 -6.77 4.28 24.52
C ARG A 71 -7.23 3.12 25.40
N LYS A 72 -6.86 3.11 26.68
CA LYS A 72 -7.23 2.01 27.60
C LYS A 72 -8.64 2.20 28.14
N TRP A 73 -9.36 1.11 28.30
CA TRP A 73 -10.62 1.11 29.05
C TRP A 73 -10.40 1.70 30.45
N HIS A 74 -11.32 2.57 30.88
CA HIS A 74 -11.26 3.30 32.15
C HIS A 74 -10.07 4.25 32.33
N SER A 75 -9.36 4.63 31.26
CA SER A 75 -8.27 5.64 31.32
C SER A 75 -8.75 7.09 31.30
N CYS A 76 -10.01 7.33 30.92
CA CYS A 76 -10.67 8.62 30.92
C CYS A 76 -12.18 8.44 31.11
N ASP A 77 -12.91 9.53 31.33
CA ASP A 77 -14.37 9.53 31.24
C ASP A 77 -14.76 9.36 29.75
N PRO A 78 -15.71 8.47 29.40
CA PRO A 78 -16.18 8.33 28.01
C PRO A 78 -16.61 9.63 27.34
N VAL A 79 -17.05 10.65 28.09
CA VAL A 79 -17.40 11.97 27.53
C VAL A 79 -16.18 12.70 26.95
N ASP A 80 -14.98 12.43 27.47
CA ASP A 80 -13.75 13.08 27.00
C ASP A 80 -13.40 12.64 25.57
N LEU A 81 -13.83 11.44 25.15
CA LEU A 81 -13.55 10.90 23.82
C LEU A 81 -14.18 11.71 22.68
N TYR A 82 -15.22 12.50 22.96
CA TYR A 82 -15.82 13.42 21.97
C TYR A 82 -14.89 14.58 21.58
N HIS A 83 -13.91 14.89 22.43
CA HIS A 83 -12.96 15.99 22.22
C HIS A 83 -11.50 15.51 22.18
N ALA A 84 -11.25 14.23 22.48
CA ALA A 84 -9.92 13.66 22.49
C ALA A 84 -9.30 13.63 21.07
N PRO A 85 -8.01 13.99 20.93
CA PRO A 85 -7.32 13.92 19.65
C PRO A 85 -7.11 12.46 19.21
N VAL A 86 -7.26 12.22 17.91
CA VAL A 86 -6.94 10.95 17.26
C VAL A 86 -5.68 11.09 16.41
N ARG A 87 -4.90 10.01 16.32
CA ARG A 87 -3.68 9.92 15.53
C ARG A 87 -3.82 8.84 14.47
N LYS A 88 -3.37 9.17 13.26
CA LYS A 88 -3.29 8.23 12.14
C LYS A 88 -1.88 7.68 12.04
N HIS A 89 -1.71 6.37 12.00
CA HIS A 89 -0.39 5.73 11.91
C HIS A 89 -0.41 4.46 11.04
N VAL A 90 0.75 4.01 10.58
CA VAL A 90 0.94 2.71 9.90
C VAL A 90 1.43 1.72 10.98
N PRO A 91 0.67 0.66 11.30
CA PRO A 91 1.09 -0.37 12.23
C PRO A 91 2.35 -1.12 11.74
N GLU A 92 3.13 -1.68 12.67
CA GLU A 92 4.30 -2.52 12.35
C GLU A 92 3.93 -3.89 11.75
#